data_AF-A0A1I3YQU2-F1
#
_entry.id   AF-A0A1I3YQU2-F1
#
_cell.length_a   1.000
_cell.length_b   1.000
_cell.length_c   1.000
_cell.angle_alpha   90.00
_cell.angle_beta   90.00
_cell.angle_gamma   90.00
#
_symmetry.space_group_name_H-M   'P 1'
#
loop_
_entity.id
_entity.type
_entity.pdbx_description
1 polymer ?
#
loop_
_entity_poly.entity_id
_entity_poly.type
_entity_poly.pdbx_seq_one_letter_code
_entity_poly.pdbx_strand_id
1 'polypeptide(L)'
;MIRIIIISLLLLSGLFVNCLHSQEVSLKGLEQISEPLVKEFIDVLASDEMRGRSAPSIEADRAADYIAMKLKEFGIRSVNGSYFQPIPFCAADLNIENCKFFLTKGSINHPYDLKENFTPLFNTGSNQVQGELVFAGYGITAPQIMMIIKILM
;
A
#
# COMPACT_ATOMS: atom_id res chain seq x y z
N MET A 1 3.34 -0.61 65.61
CA MET A 1 3.90 -1.53 64.60
C MET A 1 2.82 -2.19 63.73
N ILE A 2 1.84 -2.88 64.30
CA ILE A 2 0.76 -3.58 63.55
C ILE A 2 -0.02 -2.68 62.56
N ARG A 3 -0.38 -1.45 62.96
CA ARG A 3 -1.09 -0.51 62.07
C ARG A 3 -0.31 -0.10 60.82
N ILE A 4 1.02 0.02 60.92
CA ILE A 4 1.88 0.40 59.78
C ILE A 4 2.00 -0.78 58.80
N ILE A 5 2.09 -2.01 59.31
CA ILE A 5 2.14 -3.22 58.50
C ILE A 5 0.84 -3.41 57.70
N ILE A 6 -0.33 -3.16 58.31
CA ILE A 6 -1.63 -3.26 57.64
C ILE A 6 -1.78 -2.23 56.52
N ILE A 7 -1.37 -0.98 56.75
CA ILE A 7 -1.43 0.08 55.74
C ILE A 7 -0.47 -0.23 54.57
N SER A 8 0.72 -0.75 54.87
CA SER A 8 1.68 -1.16 53.84
C SER A 8 1.19 -2.35 53.02
N LEU A 9 0.46 -3.30 53.62
CA LEU A 9 -0.16 -4.42 52.90
C LEU A 9 -1.30 -3.96 51.98
N LEU A 10 -2.13 -3.00 52.43
CA LEU A 10 -3.23 -2.44 51.64
C LEU A 10 -2.75 -1.60 50.45
N LEU A 11 -1.64 -0.88 50.59
CA LEU A 11 -1.02 -0.13 49.48
C LEU A 11 -0.37 -1.07 48.47
N LEU A 12 0.25 -2.17 48.93
CA LEU A 12 0.86 -3.17 48.06
C LEU A 12 -0.18 -3.97 47.26
N SER A 13 -1.34 -4.28 47.86
CA SER A 13 -2.45 -4.92 47.14
C SER A 13 -3.06 -4.00 46.07
N GLY A 14 -3.20 -2.71 46.36
CA GLY A 14 -3.66 -1.71 45.37
C GLY A 14 -2.75 -1.56 44.16
N LEU A 15 -1.43 -1.69 44.34
CA LEU A 15 -0.44 -1.66 43.25
C LEU A 15 -0.46 -2.94 42.39
N PHE A 16 -0.78 -4.10 42.97
CA PHE A 16 -0.86 -5.37 42.26
C PHE A 16 -2.10 -5.49 41.35
N VAL A 17 -3.24 -4.92 41.74
CA VAL A 17 -4.49 -4.99 40.94
C VAL A 17 -4.39 -4.19 39.63
N ASN A 18 -3.66 -3.07 39.63
CA ASN A 18 -3.50 -2.23 38.44
C ASN A 18 -2.64 -2.89 37.34
N CYS A 19 -1.74 -3.81 37.69
CA CYS A 19 -0.87 -4.51 36.74
C CYS A 19 -1.66 -5.57 35.94
N LEU A 20 -2.56 -6.28 36.61
CA LEU A 20 -3.39 -7.34 36.01
C LEU A 20 -4.42 -6.83 34.98
N HIS A 21 -4.78 -5.54 35.01
CA HIS A 21 -5.77 -4.96 34.09
C HIS A 21 -5.17 -4.44 32.77
N SER A 22 -3.84 -4.42 32.61
CA SER A 22 -3.21 -3.74 31.45
C SER A 22 -2.97 -4.61 30.22
N GLN A 23 -3.20 -5.93 30.26
CA GLN A 23 -2.90 -6.83 29.14
C GLN A 23 -3.91 -7.98 28.96
N GLU A 24 -5.20 -7.67 28.85
CA GLU A 24 -6.04 -8.46 27.94
C GLU A 24 -6.02 -7.76 26.59
N VAL A 25 -5.46 -8.42 25.57
CA VAL A 25 -5.77 -8.09 24.17
C VAL A 25 -7.29 -8.01 24.10
N SER A 26 -7.84 -6.86 23.72
CA SER A 26 -9.28 -6.62 23.80
C SER A 26 -10.03 -7.63 22.92
N LEU A 27 -10.45 -8.75 23.51
CA LEU A 27 -11.23 -9.81 22.84
C LEU A 27 -12.52 -9.22 22.25
N LYS A 28 -13.04 -8.16 22.88
CA LYS A 28 -14.17 -7.36 22.39
C LYS A 28 -13.99 -6.90 20.95
N GLY A 29 -12.78 -6.49 20.54
CA GLY A 29 -12.55 -6.06 19.15
C GLY A 29 -12.64 -7.22 18.16
N LEU A 30 -12.08 -8.38 18.52
CA LEU A 30 -12.10 -9.58 17.68
C LEU A 30 -13.51 -10.15 17.54
N GLU A 31 -14.32 -10.09 18.59
CA GLU A 31 -15.72 -10.54 18.58
C GLU A 31 -16.62 -9.69 17.66
N GLN A 32 -16.25 -8.43 17.40
CA GLN A 32 -17.02 -7.55 16.50
C GLN A 32 -16.65 -7.76 15.02
N ILE A 33 -15.49 -8.34 14.74
CA ILE A 33 -15.09 -8.65 13.36
C ILE A 33 -15.93 -9.85 12.90
N SER A 34 -16.82 -9.60 11.95
CA SER A 34 -17.70 -10.61 11.41
C SER A 34 -17.64 -10.61 9.88
N GLU A 35 -17.87 -11.77 9.27
CA GLU A 35 -17.94 -11.90 7.81
C GLU A 35 -18.94 -10.90 7.20
N PRO A 36 -20.18 -10.72 7.73
CA PRO A 36 -21.13 -9.77 7.14
C PRO A 36 -20.62 -8.33 7.14
N LEU A 37 -19.93 -7.91 8.20
CA LEU A 37 -19.37 -6.57 8.32
C LEU A 37 -18.27 -6.33 7.27
N VAL A 38 -17.33 -7.27 7.14
CA VAL A 38 -16.26 -7.17 6.13
C VAL A 38 -16.84 -7.21 4.72
N LYS A 39 -17.84 -8.07 4.50
CA LYS A 39 -18.53 -8.18 3.22
C LYS A 39 -19.22 -6.87 2.83
N GLU A 40 -19.88 -6.17 3.76
CA GLU A 40 -20.48 -4.85 3.51
C GLU A 40 -19.43 -3.85 2.95
N PHE A 41 -18.25 -3.79 3.56
CA PHE A 41 -17.20 -2.89 3.11
C PHE A 41 -16.69 -3.25 1.70
N ILE A 42 -16.50 -4.55 1.44
CA ILE A 42 -16.05 -5.04 0.15
C ILE A 42 -17.12 -4.79 -0.92
N ASP A 43 -18.38 -5.09 -0.64
CA ASP A 43 -19.49 -4.93 -1.59
C ASP A 43 -19.61 -3.49 -2.07
N VAL A 44 -19.39 -2.50 -1.18
CA VAL A 44 -19.40 -1.09 -1.56
C VAL A 44 -18.11 -0.67 -2.24
N LEU A 45 -16.94 -0.99 -1.67
CA LEU A 45 -15.67 -0.51 -2.21
C LEU A 45 -15.34 -1.17 -3.55
N ALA A 46 -15.67 -2.44 -3.75
CA ALA A 46 -15.44 -3.19 -4.98
C ALA A 46 -16.64 -3.19 -5.93
N SER A 47 -17.62 -2.31 -5.71
CA SER A 47 -18.80 -2.20 -6.54
C SER A 47 -18.49 -1.63 -7.93
N ASP A 48 -19.38 -1.89 -8.89
CA ASP A 48 -19.27 -1.34 -10.25
C ASP A 48 -19.35 0.20 -10.24
N GLU A 49 -20.11 0.79 -9.31
CA GLU A 49 -20.22 2.25 -9.14
C GLU A 49 -18.88 2.90 -8.75
N MET A 50 -17.99 2.13 -8.12
CA MET A 50 -16.64 2.57 -7.78
C MET A 50 -15.66 2.44 -8.95
N ARG A 51 -15.97 1.74 -10.05
CA ARG A 51 -15.19 1.66 -11.31
C ARG A 51 -13.65 1.50 -11.21
N GLY A 52 -13.14 1.09 -10.04
CA GLY A 52 -11.71 1.15 -9.69
C GLY A 52 -11.29 2.47 -9.00
N ARG A 53 -10.21 2.44 -8.24
CA ARG A 53 -9.75 3.57 -7.40
C ARG A 53 -8.36 4.06 -7.77
N SER A 54 -8.11 4.19 -9.07
CA SER A 54 -6.84 4.73 -9.56
C SER A 54 -6.74 6.21 -9.20
N ALA A 55 -5.65 6.63 -8.56
CA ALA A 55 -5.45 8.04 -8.23
C ALA A 55 -4.85 8.80 -9.43
N PRO A 56 -5.33 10.00 -9.76
CA PRO A 56 -6.54 10.65 -9.26
C PRO A 56 -7.79 10.20 -10.05
N SER A 57 -8.90 9.91 -9.37
CA SER A 57 -10.20 9.72 -10.03
C SER A 57 -11.35 10.12 -9.11
N ILE A 58 -12.50 10.46 -9.70
CA ILE A 58 -13.71 10.80 -8.94
C ILE A 58 -14.19 9.63 -8.08
N GLU A 59 -13.93 8.40 -8.51
CA GLU A 59 -14.29 7.21 -7.77
C GLU A 59 -13.33 6.92 -6.61
N ALA A 60 -12.05 7.31 -6.72
CA ALA A 60 -11.14 7.32 -5.58
C ALA A 60 -11.64 8.30 -4.50
N ASP A 61 -12.16 9.46 -4.89
CA ASP A 61 -12.76 10.43 -3.97
C ASP A 61 -14.03 9.87 -3.30
N ARG A 62 -14.92 9.21 -4.06
CA ARG A 62 -16.11 8.54 -3.50
C ARG A 62 -15.76 7.46 -2.48
N ALA A 63 -14.72 6.69 -2.75
CA ALA A 63 -14.24 5.68 -1.80
C ALA A 63 -13.68 6.33 -0.52
N ALA A 64 -12.95 7.44 -0.66
CA ALA A 64 -12.46 8.20 0.48
C ALA A 64 -13.62 8.78 1.33
N ASP A 65 -14.68 9.27 0.69
CA ASP A 65 -15.89 9.74 1.35
C ASP A 65 -16.60 8.62 2.13
N TYR A 66 -16.74 7.44 1.52
CA TYR A 66 -17.31 6.27 2.19
C TYR A 66 -16.50 5.87 3.44
N ILE A 67 -15.17 5.86 3.34
CA ILE A 67 -14.30 5.55 4.47
C ILE A 67 -14.44 6.62 5.57
N ALA A 68 -14.42 7.90 5.21
CA ALA A 68 -14.60 8.99 6.16
C ALA A 68 -15.96 8.91 6.89
N MET A 69 -17.02 8.54 6.17
CA MET A 69 -18.34 8.27 6.74
C MET A 69 -18.28 7.13 7.77
N LYS A 70 -17.70 5.98 7.42
CA LYS A 70 -17.55 4.84 8.35
C LYS A 70 -16.73 5.18 9.59
N LEU A 71 -15.61 5.91 9.43
CA LEU A 71 -14.81 6.38 10.57
C LEU A 71 -15.64 7.26 11.52
N LYS A 72 -16.47 8.15 10.97
CA LYS A 72 -17.38 8.99 11.75
C LYS A 72 -18.46 8.17 12.45
N GLU A 73 -19.06 7.18 11.78
CA GLU A 73 -20.04 6.25 12.38
C GLU A 73 -19.44 5.48 13.56
N PHE A 74 -18.16 5.09 13.47
CA PHE A 74 -17.43 4.43 14.55
C PHE A 74 -16.98 5.37 15.67
N GLY A 75 -17.25 6.67 15.57
CA GLY A 75 -16.86 7.67 16.57
C GLY A 75 -15.35 7.97 16.59
N ILE A 76 -14.63 7.61 15.53
CA ILE A 76 -13.20 7.91 15.40
C ILE A 76 -13.05 9.41 15.16
N ARG A 77 -12.21 10.07 15.95
CA ARG A 77 -11.96 11.51 15.79
C ARG A 77 -11.13 11.78 14.55
N SER A 78 -11.50 12.82 13.81
CA SER A 78 -10.71 13.34 12.72
C SER A 78 -9.39 13.93 13.22
N VAL A 79 -8.40 13.98 12.33
CA VAL A 79 -7.10 14.61 12.61
C VAL A 79 -7.15 16.03 12.10
N ASN A 80 -6.80 17.02 12.94
CA ASN A 80 -6.85 18.44 12.58
C ASN A 80 -8.22 18.89 12.03
N GLY A 81 -9.31 18.28 12.51
CA GLY A 81 -10.67 18.60 12.08
C GLY A 81 -11.11 17.99 10.75
N SER A 82 -10.25 17.20 10.07
CA SER A 82 -10.53 16.57 8.77
C SER A 82 -10.25 15.07 8.78
N TYR A 83 -11.07 14.29 8.07
CA TYR A 83 -10.75 12.88 7.76
C TYR A 83 -9.84 12.75 6.53
N PHE A 84 -9.56 13.85 5.85
CA PHE A 84 -8.78 13.90 4.62
C PHE A 84 -7.44 14.60 4.84
N GLN A 85 -6.39 14.02 4.27
CA GLN A 85 -5.06 14.60 4.21
C GLN A 85 -4.69 14.84 2.73
N PRO A 86 -4.56 16.11 2.29
CA PRO A 86 -4.09 16.39 0.94
C PRO A 86 -2.60 16.03 0.84
N ILE A 87 -2.23 15.30 -0.20
CA ILE A 87 -0.84 14.99 -0.55
C ILE A 87 -0.54 15.47 -1.97
N PRO A 88 0.68 15.96 -2.26
CA PRO A 88 1.06 16.25 -3.64
C PRO A 88 1.07 14.94 -4.43
N PHE A 89 0.40 14.95 -5.58
CA PHE A 89 0.36 13.81 -6.49
C PHE A 89 1.06 14.17 -7.80
N CYS A 90 2.06 13.38 -8.19
CA CYS A 90 2.64 13.47 -9.52
C CYS A 90 1.87 12.54 -10.45
N ALA A 91 1.15 13.11 -11.42
CA ALA A 91 0.62 12.35 -12.54
C ALA A 91 1.65 12.34 -13.68
N ALA A 92 1.73 11.22 -14.39
CA ALA A 92 2.51 11.12 -15.62
C ALA A 92 1.60 10.53 -16.68
N ASP A 93 1.40 11.29 -17.75
CA ASP A 93 0.63 10.84 -18.89
C ASP A 93 1.54 10.19 -19.93
N LEU A 94 1.09 9.04 -20.44
CA LEU A 94 1.79 8.33 -21.49
C LEU A 94 1.52 9.02 -22.83
N ASN A 95 2.58 9.50 -23.50
CA ASN A 95 2.47 10.02 -24.86
C ASN A 95 2.29 8.86 -25.84
N ILE A 96 1.04 8.47 -26.08
CA ILE A 96 0.67 7.32 -26.91
C ILE A 96 1.23 7.44 -28.33
N GLU A 97 1.22 8.64 -28.91
CA GLU A 97 1.63 8.87 -30.30
C GLU A 97 3.13 8.68 -30.53
N ASN A 98 3.94 8.99 -29.51
CA ASN A 98 5.40 8.99 -29.61
C ASN A 98 6.08 7.88 -28.81
N CYS A 99 5.34 7.11 -28.00
CA CYS A 99 5.89 5.96 -27.29
C CYS A 99 6.00 4.76 -28.24
N LYS A 100 7.19 4.57 -28.83
CA LYS A 100 7.45 3.54 -29.83
C LYS A 100 8.62 2.66 -29.40
N PHE A 101 8.51 1.37 -29.66
CA PHE A 101 9.59 0.41 -29.43
C PHE A 101 9.83 -0.41 -30.70
N PHE A 102 11.08 -0.51 -31.12
CA PHE A 102 11.51 -1.25 -32.31
C PHE A 102 12.69 -2.15 -31.96
N LEU A 103 12.67 -3.39 -32.45
CA LEU A 103 13.81 -4.29 -32.40
C LEU A 103 14.30 -4.55 -33.82
N THR A 104 15.58 -4.25 -34.05
CA THR A 104 16.23 -4.49 -35.34
C THR A 104 17.14 -5.70 -35.25
N LYS A 105 16.97 -6.66 -36.18
CA LYS A 105 17.85 -7.83 -36.34
C LYS A 105 18.33 -7.89 -37.79
N GLY A 106 19.58 -7.51 -38.03
CA GLY A 106 20.10 -7.34 -39.39
C GLY A 106 19.38 -6.20 -40.12
N SER A 107 18.80 -6.50 -41.29
CA SER A 107 17.97 -5.55 -42.04
C SER A 107 16.49 -5.56 -41.66
N ILE A 108 16.07 -6.47 -40.76
CA ILE A 108 14.66 -6.62 -40.36
C ILE A 108 14.39 -5.70 -39.18
N ASN A 109 13.40 -4.82 -39.32
CA ASN A 109 12.92 -3.97 -38.24
C ASN A 109 11.53 -4.44 -37.77
N HIS A 110 11.41 -4.79 -36.50
CA HIS A 110 10.17 -5.29 -35.90
C HIS A 110 9.59 -4.25 -34.93
N PRO A 111 8.42 -3.65 -35.24
CA PRO A 111 7.72 -2.75 -34.31
C PRO A 111 7.03 -3.54 -33.19
N TYR A 112 6.88 -2.91 -32.03
CA TYR A 112 6.07 -3.44 -30.92
C TYR A 112 4.95 -2.47 -30.60
N ASP A 113 3.75 -3.01 -30.41
CA ASP A 113 2.55 -2.23 -30.16
C ASP A 113 2.42 -1.89 -28.67
N LEU A 114 2.15 -0.61 -28.41
CA LEU A 114 1.96 -0.09 -27.06
C LEU A 114 0.70 -0.72 -26.44
N LYS A 115 0.80 -1.12 -25.17
CA LYS A 115 -0.22 -1.87 -24.39
C LYS A 115 -0.50 -3.31 -24.84
N GLU A 116 -0.06 -3.71 -26.02
CA GLU A 116 -0.18 -5.10 -26.49
C GLU A 116 1.11 -5.89 -26.25
N ASN A 117 2.26 -5.31 -26.61
CA ASN A 117 3.55 -5.97 -26.47
C ASN A 117 4.43 -5.32 -25.40
N PHE A 118 4.25 -4.04 -25.12
CA PHE A 118 4.98 -3.35 -24.06
C PHE A 118 4.15 -2.25 -23.43
N THR A 119 4.38 -2.00 -22.14
CA THR A 119 3.80 -0.87 -21.39
C THR A 119 4.92 -0.22 -20.59
N PRO A 120 5.24 1.07 -20.84
CA PRO A 120 6.21 1.78 -20.03
C PRO A 120 5.79 1.84 -18.56
N LEU A 121 6.76 1.71 -17.67
CA LEU A 121 6.52 1.85 -16.24
C LEU A 121 6.34 3.32 -15.87
N PHE A 122 5.58 3.54 -14.80
CA PHE A 122 5.43 4.87 -14.20
C PHE A 122 6.79 5.40 -13.74
N ASN A 123 7.00 6.71 -13.84
CA ASN A 123 8.25 7.40 -13.49
C ASN A 123 9.48 6.98 -14.32
N THR A 124 9.27 6.60 -15.59
CA THR A 124 10.34 6.42 -16.58
C THR A 124 10.69 7.74 -17.28
N GLY A 125 11.92 7.85 -17.80
CA GLY A 125 12.36 9.03 -18.55
C GLY A 125 11.64 9.17 -19.91
N SER A 126 11.60 10.39 -20.45
CA SER A 126 10.94 10.73 -21.73
C SER A 126 11.90 10.80 -22.92
N ASN A 127 13.07 10.17 -22.81
CA ASN A 127 14.13 10.27 -23.82
C ASN A 127 14.03 9.15 -24.88
N GLN A 128 14.53 9.45 -26.07
CA GLN A 128 14.81 8.44 -27.09
C GLN A 128 16.16 7.78 -26.81
N VAL A 129 16.18 6.45 -26.78
CA VAL A 129 17.39 5.64 -26.59
C VAL A 129 17.52 4.60 -27.70
N GLN A 130 18.76 4.35 -28.14
CA GLN A 130 19.10 3.33 -29.11
C GLN A 130 20.38 2.63 -28.66
N GLY A 131 20.41 1.30 -28.70
CA GLY A 131 21.56 0.51 -28.28
C GLY A 131 21.37 -0.98 -28.55
N GLU A 132 22.41 -1.75 -28.22
CA GLU A 132 22.35 -3.21 -28.31
C GLU A 132 21.44 -3.78 -27.21
N LEU A 133 20.63 -4.78 -27.58
CA LEU A 133 19.79 -5.49 -26.63
C LEU A 133 20.59 -6.59 -25.94
N VAL A 134 20.66 -6.52 -24.61
CA VAL A 134 21.31 -7.52 -23.76
C VAL A 134 20.32 -8.12 -22.77
N PHE A 135 20.39 -9.43 -22.53
CA PHE A 135 19.62 -10.09 -21.48
C PHE A 135 20.39 -10.02 -20.16
N ALA A 136 19.92 -9.17 -19.23
CA ALA A 136 20.58 -8.92 -17.94
C ALA A 136 19.98 -9.69 -16.74
N GLY A 137 19.17 -10.73 -16.99
CA GLY A 137 18.46 -11.44 -15.92
C GLY A 137 17.54 -10.51 -15.12
N TYR A 138 17.69 -10.47 -13.80
CA TYR A 138 16.88 -9.64 -12.90
C TYR A 138 17.36 -8.19 -12.74
N GLY A 139 18.47 -7.79 -13.37
CA GLY A 139 19.00 -6.42 -13.24
C GLY A 139 19.51 -6.06 -11.83
N ILE A 140 19.80 -7.06 -10.99
CA ILE A 140 20.30 -6.87 -9.62
C ILE A 140 21.82 -6.79 -9.63
N THR A 141 22.37 -5.77 -8.96
CA THR A 141 23.80 -5.73 -8.63
C THR A 141 24.00 -6.32 -7.24
N ALA A 142 24.55 -7.53 -7.14
CA ALA A 142 24.81 -8.21 -5.86
C ALA A 142 26.27 -8.69 -5.77
N PRO A 143 27.20 -7.85 -5.28
CA PRO A 143 28.63 -8.19 -5.19
C PRO A 143 28.89 -9.46 -4.37
N GLN A 144 28.05 -9.73 -3.37
CA GLN A 144 28.23 -10.81 -2.40
C GLN A 144 27.80 -12.19 -2.92
N ILE A 145 26.99 -12.25 -4.00
CA ILE A 145 26.46 -13.48 -4.61
C ILE A 145 27.15 -13.79 -5.96
N MET A 146 27.99 -12.86 -6.44
CA MET A 146 28.68 -12.91 -7.73
C MET A 146 29.64 -14.10 -7.90
N MET A 147 29.99 -14.82 -6.83
CA MET A 147 30.96 -15.92 -6.89
C MET A 147 30.44 -17.18 -7.63
N ILE A 148 29.14 -17.27 -7.93
CA ILE A 148 28.53 -18.45 -8.57
C ILE A 148 28.21 -18.25 -10.06
N ILE A 149 28.16 -17.03 -10.58
CA ILE A 149 27.81 -16.74 -11.99
C ILE A 149 29.03 -16.20 -12.75
N LYS A 150 30.06 -17.05 -12.89
CA LYS A 150 31.21 -16.77 -13.78
C LYS A 150 31.40 -17.84 -14.86
N ILE A 151 30.34 -18.58 -15.16
CA ILE A 151 30.27 -19.49 -16.30
C ILE A 151 29.25 -18.88 -17.26
N LEU A 152 29.71 -18.42 -18.43
CA LEU A 152 28.98 -17.78 -19.56
C LEU A 152 29.23 -16.28 -19.81
N MET A 153 30.41 -15.76 -19.45
CA MET A 153 31.04 -14.67 -20.21
C MET A 153 32.37 -15.13 -20.78
#